data_AF-A0A2E5B0I9-F1
#
_entry.id   AF-A0A2E5B0I9-F1
#
_cell.length_a   1.000
_cell.length_b   1.000
_cell.length_c   1.000
_cell.angle_alpha   90.00
_cell.angle_beta   90.00
_cell.angle_gamma   90.00
#
_symmetry.space_group_name_H-M   'P 1'
#
loop_
_entity.id
_entity.type
_entity.pdbx_description
1 polymer ?
#
loop_
_entity_poly.entity_id
_entity_poly.type
_entity_poly.pdbx_seq_one_letter_code
_entity_poly.pdbx_strand_id
1 'polypeptide(L)' 'MYNWFRKKSRLEQLKDRYRLLMKRSFELSSKDPEKSEKAHQQADRIFQEIQYLSYRQADK' A
#
# COMPACT_ATOMS: atom_id res chain seq x y z
N MET A 1 15.94 22.59 9.06
CA MET A 1 16.56 22.43 7.72
C MET A 1 15.54 21.83 6.77
N TYR A 2 15.38 22.48 5.62
CA TYR A 2 14.40 22.17 4.57
C TYR A 2 14.66 20.80 3.93
N ASN A 3 13.89 19.79 4.33
CA ASN A 3 13.74 18.54 3.56
C ASN A 3 12.31 18.38 3.00
N TRP A 4 11.58 19.49 2.87
CA TRP A 4 10.14 19.54 2.60
C TRP A 4 9.74 19.00 1.20
N PHE A 5 10.71 18.68 0.33
CA PHE A 5 10.50 18.09 -1.00
C PHE A 5 11.31 16.80 -1.23
N ARG A 6 11.49 15.95 -0.21
CA ARG A 6 11.93 14.58 -0.51
C ARG A 6 10.82 13.89 -1.34
N LYS A 7 11.11 13.58 -2.60
CA LYS A 7 10.25 12.71 -3.41
C LYS A 7 10.04 11.42 -2.61
N LYS A 8 8.77 11.07 -2.36
CA LYS A 8 8.42 9.82 -1.69
C LYS A 8 9.19 8.68 -2.33
N SER A 9 9.91 7.91 -1.51
CA SER A 9 10.56 6.68 -1.98
C SER A 9 9.52 5.75 -2.59
N ARG A 10 9.93 4.89 -3.51
CA ARG A 10 9.04 3.87 -4.10
C ARG A 10 8.33 3.04 -3.01
N LEU A 11 9.03 2.74 -1.91
CA LEU A 11 8.46 2.04 -0.76
C LEU A 11 7.37 2.88 -0.06
N GLU A 12 7.58 4.18 0.09
CA GLU A 12 6.60 5.09 0.69
C GLU A 12 5.37 5.25 -0.21
N GLN A 13 5.56 5.33 -1.53
CA GLN A 13 4.45 5.38 -2.49
C GLN A 13 3.60 4.11 -2.45
N LEU A 14 4.24 2.95 -2.34
CA LEU A 14 3.55 1.66 -2.19
C LEU A 14 2.79 1.58 -0.86
N LYS A 15 3.40 1.99 0.25
CA LYS A 15 2.72 2.06 1.56
C LYS A 15 1.52 3.00 1.55
N ASP A 16 1.63 4.14 0.88
CA ASP A 16 0.53 5.11 0.73
C ASP A 16 -0.63 4.52 -0.08
N ARG A 17 -0.32 3.87 -1.22
CA ARG A 17 -1.32 3.14 -2.02
C ARG A 17 -1.99 2.01 -1.26
N TYR A 18 -1.21 1.21 -0.53
CA TYR A 18 -1.73 0.13 0.33
C TYR A 18 -2.75 0.70 1.32
N ARG A 19 -2.38 1.77 2.04
CA ARG A 19 -3.26 2.41 3.02
C ARG A 19 -4.55 2.92 2.39
N LEU A 20 -4.48 3.53 1.21
CA LEU A 20 -5.65 4.02 0.49
C LEU A 20 -6.58 2.89 0.04
N LEU A 21 -6.02 1.79 -0.47
CA LEU A 21 -6.80 0.62 -0.87
C LEU A 21 -7.45 -0.07 0.33
N MET A 22 -6.73 -0.21 1.43
CA MET A 22 -7.25 -0.83 2.65
C MET A 22 -8.33 0.04 3.31
N LYS A 23 -8.20 1.37 3.25
CA LYS A 23 -9.26 2.28 3.70
C LYS A 23 -10.51 2.13 2.81
N ARG A 24 -10.31 2.09 1.48
CA ARG A 24 -11.43 1.90 0.53
C ARG A 24 -12.09 0.54 0.70
N SER A 25 -11.33 -0.54 0.94
CA SER A 25 -11.91 -1.86 1.17
C SER A 25 -12.78 -1.86 2.42
N PHE A 26 -12.33 -1.22 3.50
CA PHE A 26 -13.11 -1.06 4.72
C PHE A 26 -14.40 -0.24 4.49
N GLU A 27 -14.30 0.90 3.81
CA GLU A 27 -15.47 1.74 3.48
C GLU A 27 -16.48 1.01 2.57
N LEU A 28 -15.98 0.14 1.68
CA LEU A 28 -16.80 -0.66 0.77
C LEU A 28 -17.33 -1.95 1.41
N SER A 29 -16.72 -2.45 2.50
CA SER A 29 -17.08 -3.73 3.12
C SER A 29 -18.56 -3.79 3.51
N SER A 30 -19.15 -2.67 3.92
CA SER A 30 -20.56 -2.61 4.30
C SER A 30 -21.51 -2.32 3.14
N LYS A 31 -21.01 -1.84 1.99
CA LYS A 31 -21.83 -1.40 0.85
C LYS A 31 -21.78 -2.36 -0.33
N ASP A 32 -20.61 -2.93 -0.59
CA ASP A 32 -20.32 -3.75 -1.76
C ASP A 32 -19.16 -4.72 -1.40
N PRO A 33 -19.49 -5.92 -0.88
CA PRO A 33 -18.48 -6.88 -0.42
C PRO A 33 -17.58 -7.36 -1.56
N GLU A 34 -18.09 -7.42 -2.80
CA GLU A 34 -17.32 -7.86 -3.95
C GLU A 34 -16.25 -6.82 -4.35
N LYS A 35 -16.60 -5.52 -4.32
CA LYS A 35 -15.62 -4.45 -4.52
C LYS A 35 -14.66 -4.32 -3.34
N SER A 36 -15.12 -4.57 -2.12
CA SER A 36 -14.26 -4.61 -0.93
C SER A 36 -13.18 -5.67 -1.07
N GLU A 37 -13.58 -6.89 -1.43
CA GLU A 37 -12.67 -8.02 -1.66
C GLU A 37 -11.65 -7.71 -2.75
N LYS A 38 -12.09 -7.14 -3.88
CA LYS A 38 -11.19 -6.69 -4.96
C LYS A 38 -10.16 -5.66 -4.48
N ALA A 39 -10.58 -4.70 -3.67
CA ALA A 39 -9.67 -3.70 -3.10
C ALA A 39 -8.70 -4.32 -2.08
N HIS A 40 -9.16 -5.30 -1.29
CA HIS A 40 -8.34 -6.08 -0.37
C HIS A 40 -7.26 -6.88 -1.12
N GLN A 41 -7.64 -7.63 -2.15
CA GLN A 41 -6.70 -8.38 -2.98
C GLN A 41 -5.65 -7.49 -3.67
N GLN A 42 -6.05 -6.29 -4.11
CA GLN A 42 -5.11 -5.31 -4.64
C GLN A 42 -4.14 -4.82 -3.55
N ALA A 43 -4.63 -4.58 -2.33
CA ALA A 43 -3.79 -4.20 -1.20
C ALA A 43 -2.78 -5.31 -0.87
N ASP A 44 -3.19 -6.59 -0.86
CA ASP A 44 -2.30 -7.72 -0.58
C ASP A 44 -1.16 -7.83 -1.59
N ARG A 45 -1.42 -7.64 -2.89
CA ARG A 45 -0.36 -7.62 -3.91
C ARG A 45 0.65 -6.50 -3.66
N ILE A 46 0.17 -5.32 -3.27
CA ILE A 46 1.06 -4.20 -2.92
C ILE A 46 1.85 -4.52 -1.66
N PHE A 47 1.24 -5.18 -0.66
CA PHE A 47 1.92 -5.60 0.55
C PHE A 47 3.05 -6.59 0.25
N GLN A 48 2.81 -7.57 -0.63
CA GLN A 48 3.85 -8.48 -1.11
C GLN A 48 5.00 -7.73 -1.80
N GLU A 49 4.71 -6.73 -2.63
CA GLU A 49 5.76 -5.90 -3.26
C GLU A 49 6.54 -5.07 -2.22
N ILE A 50 5.86 -4.52 -1.21
CA ILE A 50 6.51 -3.82 -0.08
C ILE A 50 7.43 -4.77 0.68
N GLN A 51 6.96 -5.98 1.01
CA GLN A 51 7.76 -6.98 1.72
C GLN A 51 8.98 -7.37 0.89
N TYR A 52 8.80 -7.70 -0.39
CA TYR A 52 9.90 -8.05 -1.29
C TYR A 52 10.96 -6.94 -1.37
N LEU A 53 10.53 -5.69 -1.52
CA LEU A 53 11.45 -4.54 -1.55
C LEU A 53 12.12 -4.29 -0.19
N SER A 54 11.41 -4.53 0.92
CA SER A 54 11.94 -4.39 2.27
C SER A 54 13.01 -5.45 2.57
N TYR A 55 12.76 -6.72 2.23
CA TYR A 55 13.74 -7.79 2.38
C TYR A 55 14.97 -7.55 1.51
N ARG A 56 14.78 -7.17 0.25
CA ARG A 56 15.87 -6.88 -0.68
C ARG A 56 16.71 -5.64 -0.29
N GLN A 57 16.18 -4.76 0.55
CA GLN A 57 16.94 -3.66 1.16
C GLN A 57 17.70 -4.06 2.42
N ALA A 58 17.27 -5.12 3.12
CA ALA A 58 17.93 -5.61 4.34
C ALA A 58 19.17 -6.49 4.04
N ASP A 59 19.25 -7.06 2.84
CA ASP A 59 20.39 -7.86 2.33
C ASP A 59 21.57 -7.03 1.77
N LYS A 60 21.62 -5.72 2.01
CA LYS A 60 22.72 -4.83 1.59
C LYS A 60 23.39 -4.17 2.79
#